data_AF-D0P3X4-F1
#
_entry.id   AF-D0P3X4-F1
#
_cell.length_a   1.000
_cell.length_b   1.000
_cell.length_c   1.000
_cell.angle_alpha   90.00
_cell.angle_beta   90.00
_cell.angle_gamma   90.00
#
_symmetry.space_group_name_H-M   'P 1'
#
loop_
_entity.id
_entity.type
_entity.pdbx_description
1 polymer ?
#
loop_
_entity_poly.entity_id
_entity_poly.type
_entity_poly.pdbx_seq_one_letter_code
_entity_poly.pdbx_strand_id
1 'polypeptide(L)'
;MKTYARSNVKCGGQKESGWQTAVFMVEPGATLKNVIIGKDQMEGVHCEQNGCTIQNVWWEDVCEDALSIKGGSASSVTKVIGGGARSADDKVIQHNGLGTVSIEGFYAQDFGKLYRSCGTCGDKSRKVSLTNVLAVNGKVSLVTVNKNWGDQATLQNIKIKGKKVDYSTSTISYA
;
A
#
# COMPACT_ATOMS: atom_id res chain seq x y z
N MET A 1 15.95 4.57 -12.47
CA MET A 1 15.67 3.39 -11.61
C MET A 1 15.66 2.15 -12.49
N LYS A 2 16.04 0.98 -11.97
CA LYS A 2 16.02 -0.29 -12.73
C LYS A 2 14.67 -1.00 -12.55
N THR A 3 14.16 -1.61 -13.62
CA THR A 3 12.93 -2.41 -13.59
C THR A 3 13.19 -3.86 -13.18
N TYR A 4 12.35 -4.39 -12.31
CA TYR A 4 12.36 -5.76 -11.80
C TYR A 4 10.99 -6.40 -12.02
N ALA A 5 11.00 -7.65 -12.46
CA ALA A 5 9.82 -8.46 -12.72
C ALA A 5 10.18 -9.95 -12.59
N ARG A 6 9.17 -10.82 -12.48
CA ARG A 6 9.35 -12.26 -12.31
C ARG A 6 9.07 -12.97 -13.63
N SER A 7 10.08 -13.58 -14.23
CA SER A 7 9.94 -14.31 -15.50
C SER A 7 9.06 -15.57 -15.41
N ASN A 8 8.90 -16.11 -14.21
CA ASN A 8 8.17 -17.35 -13.94
C ASN A 8 6.78 -17.13 -13.31
N VAL A 9 6.31 -15.88 -13.25
CA VAL A 9 5.05 -15.50 -12.63
C VAL A 9 4.27 -14.62 -13.59
N LYS A 10 2.95 -14.76 -13.61
CA LYS A 10 2.04 -13.92 -14.39
C LYS A 10 0.97 -13.34 -13.47
N CYS A 11 0.46 -12.18 -13.84
CA CYS A 11 -0.64 -11.57 -13.11
C CYS A 11 -1.87 -12.49 -13.09
N GLY A 12 -2.36 -12.77 -11.89
CA GLY A 12 -3.58 -13.56 -11.64
C GLY A 12 -4.83 -12.69 -11.42
N GLY A 13 -4.74 -11.39 -11.67
CA GLY A 13 -5.73 -10.40 -11.24
C GLY A 13 -5.82 -10.35 -9.73
N GLN A 14 -7.05 -10.34 -9.20
CA GLN A 14 -7.35 -10.21 -7.77
C GLN A 14 -7.21 -11.53 -6.99
N LYS A 15 -6.46 -12.51 -7.52
CA LYS A 15 -6.20 -13.76 -6.84
C LYS A 15 -5.01 -13.58 -5.89
N GLU A 16 -5.34 -13.46 -4.61
CA GLU A 16 -4.39 -13.38 -3.50
C GLU A 16 -3.42 -14.58 -3.49
N SER A 17 -2.15 -14.28 -3.22
CA SER A 17 -1.08 -15.27 -3.04
C SER A 17 -0.11 -14.84 -1.91
N GLY A 18 1.15 -15.26 -2.00
CA GLY A 18 2.12 -15.16 -0.91
C GLY A 18 3.43 -14.52 -1.33
N TRP A 19 4.32 -14.28 -0.37
CA TRP A 19 5.61 -13.64 -0.64
C TRP A 19 6.47 -14.42 -1.67
N GLN A 20 6.24 -15.73 -1.86
CA GLN A 20 6.97 -16.53 -2.85
C GLN A 20 6.72 -16.10 -4.31
N THR A 21 5.58 -15.47 -4.56
CA THR A 21 5.16 -14.91 -5.85
C THR A 21 5.38 -13.39 -5.95
N ALA A 22 5.92 -12.77 -4.89
CA ALA A 22 6.31 -11.37 -4.89
C ALA A 22 7.58 -11.11 -5.72
N VAL A 23 7.69 -9.88 -6.25
CA VAL A 23 8.91 -9.40 -6.89
C VAL A 23 10.00 -9.18 -5.85
N PHE A 24 9.64 -8.63 -4.70
CA PHE A 24 10.54 -8.51 -3.55
C PHE A 24 9.84 -8.91 -2.25
N MET A 25 10.61 -9.57 -1.38
CA MET A 25 10.30 -9.67 0.04
C MET A 25 11.33 -8.82 0.80
N VAL A 26 10.86 -7.93 1.67
CA VAL A 26 11.68 -6.97 2.42
C VAL A 26 11.53 -7.28 3.91
N GLU A 27 12.64 -7.62 4.54
CA GLU A 27 12.68 -7.94 5.97
C GLU A 27 12.51 -6.68 6.84
N PRO A 28 12.09 -6.83 8.11
CA PRO A 28 12.10 -5.73 9.07
C PRO A 28 13.47 -5.03 9.13
N GLY A 29 13.47 -3.70 9.12
CA GLY A 29 14.68 -2.88 9.12
C GLY A 29 15.36 -2.74 7.77
N ALA A 30 15.03 -3.57 6.78
CA ALA A 30 15.58 -3.46 5.43
C ALA A 30 14.89 -2.34 4.63
N THR A 31 15.60 -1.86 3.60
CA THR A 31 15.12 -0.82 2.68
C THR A 31 15.16 -1.30 1.24
N LEU A 32 14.00 -1.29 0.57
CA LEU A 32 13.93 -1.37 -0.89
C LEU A 32 13.89 0.06 -1.45
N LYS A 33 14.84 0.39 -2.34
CA LYS A 33 14.90 1.75 -2.90
C LYS A 33 15.31 1.84 -4.36
N ASN A 34 14.80 2.87 -5.03
CA ASN A 34 15.17 3.26 -6.40
C ASN A 34 14.93 2.15 -7.45
N VAL A 35 13.80 1.43 -7.30
CA VAL A 35 13.41 0.35 -8.21
C VAL A 35 12.08 0.64 -8.88
N ILE A 36 11.90 0.07 -10.07
CA ILE A 36 10.62 0.00 -10.76
C ILE A 36 10.15 -1.46 -10.68
N ILE A 37 8.90 -1.69 -10.30
CA ILE A 37 8.22 -2.98 -10.35
C ILE A 37 7.41 -3.02 -11.65
N GLY A 38 7.81 -3.92 -12.54
CA GLY A 38 7.16 -4.09 -13.85
C GLY A 38 5.84 -4.84 -13.76
N LYS A 39 5.09 -4.83 -14.86
CA LYS A 39 3.76 -5.48 -14.98
C LYS A 39 3.76 -7.00 -14.81
N ASP A 40 4.89 -7.67 -15.09
CA ASP A 40 5.01 -9.12 -15.00
C ASP A 40 5.26 -9.52 -13.53
N GLN A 41 4.22 -9.35 -12.73
CA GLN A 41 4.14 -9.63 -11.31
C GLN A 41 2.81 -10.32 -10.97
N MET A 42 2.77 -11.05 -9.87
CA MET A 42 1.52 -11.51 -9.25
C MET A 42 1.30 -10.76 -7.95
N GLU A 43 2.31 -10.75 -7.08
CA GLU A 43 2.39 -9.86 -5.93
C GLU A 43 3.53 -8.86 -6.17
N GLY A 44 3.38 -7.61 -5.72
CA GLY A 44 4.44 -6.61 -5.84
C GLY A 44 5.54 -6.80 -4.82
N VAL A 45 5.44 -6.08 -3.71
CA VAL A 45 6.41 -6.11 -2.62
C VAL A 45 5.74 -6.62 -1.37
N HIS A 46 6.42 -7.52 -0.66
CA HIS A 46 5.97 -8.05 0.61
C HIS A 46 6.86 -7.59 1.76
N CYS A 47 6.21 -7.18 2.84
CA CYS A 47 6.81 -6.84 4.11
C CYS A 47 6.17 -7.73 5.17
N GLU A 48 6.67 -8.97 5.27
CA GLU A 48 5.97 -10.06 5.97
C GLU A 48 5.91 -9.87 7.51
N GLN A 49 6.78 -9.03 8.07
CA GLN A 49 6.86 -8.77 9.51
C GLN A 49 6.78 -7.27 9.87
N ASN A 50 6.19 -6.47 8.97
CA ASN A 50 6.15 -5.01 9.07
C ASN A 50 7.59 -4.44 9.25
N GLY A 51 7.76 -3.16 9.55
CA GLY A 51 9.07 -2.58 9.88
C GLY A 51 10.02 -2.36 8.70
N CYS A 52 9.59 -2.54 7.45
CA CYS A 52 10.41 -2.27 6.26
C CYS A 52 10.33 -0.80 5.83
N THR A 53 11.29 -0.37 5.01
CA THR A 53 11.25 0.93 4.32
C THR A 53 11.20 0.73 2.80
N ILE A 54 10.23 1.38 2.17
CA ILE A 54 10.00 1.36 0.73
C ILE A 54 10.18 2.78 0.22
N GLN A 55 11.32 3.06 -0.42
CA GLN A 55 11.74 4.43 -0.73
C GLN A 55 11.97 4.64 -2.22
N ASN A 56 11.23 5.57 -2.82
CA ASN A 56 11.32 5.85 -4.26
C ASN A 56 11.17 4.55 -5.08
N VAL A 57 10.08 3.83 -4.83
CA VAL A 57 9.70 2.63 -5.57
C VAL A 57 8.50 2.94 -6.44
N TRP A 58 8.56 2.54 -7.70
CA TRP A 58 7.52 2.81 -8.69
C TRP A 58 6.89 1.51 -9.19
N TRP A 59 5.57 1.37 -9.12
CA TRP A 59 4.85 0.24 -9.72
C TRP A 59 4.19 0.67 -11.02
N GLU A 60 4.59 0.04 -12.13
CA GLU A 60 4.10 0.39 -13.46
C GLU A 60 2.66 -0.07 -13.72
N ASP A 61 2.27 -1.22 -13.16
CA ASP A 61 0.96 -1.82 -13.37
C ASP A 61 0.69 -2.83 -12.24
N VAL A 62 -0.19 -2.47 -11.30
CA VAL A 62 -0.44 -3.27 -10.09
C VAL A 62 -1.38 -4.43 -10.42
N CYS A 63 -0.96 -5.65 -10.08
CA CYS A 63 -1.78 -6.84 -10.34
C CYS A 63 -2.84 -7.08 -9.24
N GLU A 64 -2.42 -7.59 -8.08
CA GLU A 64 -3.27 -7.77 -6.90
C GLU A 64 -3.07 -6.55 -5.97
N ASP A 65 -1.98 -6.55 -5.21
CA ASP A 65 -1.49 -5.44 -4.40
C ASP A 65 -0.09 -4.95 -4.85
N ALA A 66 0.19 -3.65 -4.70
CA ALA A 66 1.54 -3.13 -4.91
C ALA A 66 2.46 -3.47 -3.72
N LEU A 67 1.94 -3.29 -2.50
CA LEU A 67 2.64 -3.53 -1.26
C LEU A 67 1.73 -4.22 -0.23
N SER A 68 2.14 -5.42 0.19
CA SER A 68 1.49 -6.21 1.23
C SER A 68 2.30 -6.15 2.53
N ILE A 69 1.69 -5.66 3.62
CA ILE A 69 2.33 -5.50 4.94
C ILE A 69 1.66 -6.46 5.93
N LYS A 70 2.39 -7.45 6.41
CA LYS A 70 1.89 -8.53 7.26
C LYS A 70 2.65 -8.58 8.59
N GLY A 71 2.22 -9.46 9.51
CA GLY A 71 2.91 -9.71 10.78
C GLY A 71 3.10 -8.46 11.66
N GLY A 72 4.24 -8.39 12.34
CA GLY A 72 4.64 -7.25 13.16
C GLY A 72 3.97 -7.15 14.53
N SER A 73 4.21 -6.04 15.21
CA SER A 73 3.64 -5.69 16.52
C SER A 73 2.99 -4.30 16.48
N ALA A 74 2.32 -3.91 17.57
CA ALA A 74 1.73 -2.57 17.68
C ALA A 74 2.76 -1.42 17.54
N SER A 75 4.05 -1.68 17.80
CA SER A 75 5.14 -0.70 17.66
C SER A 75 5.85 -0.77 16.31
N SER A 76 5.55 -1.75 15.45
CA SER A 76 6.13 -1.84 14.11
C SER A 76 5.71 -0.66 13.23
N VAL A 77 6.66 -0.12 12.46
CA VAL A 77 6.41 0.98 11.54
C VAL A 77 6.99 0.65 10.16
N THR A 78 6.12 0.51 9.16
CA THR A 78 6.53 0.48 7.75
C THR A 78 6.50 1.90 7.20
N LYS A 79 7.55 2.28 6.45
CA LYS A 79 7.66 3.59 5.82
C LYS A 79 7.59 3.45 4.30
N VAL A 80 6.71 4.22 3.67
CA VAL A 80 6.62 4.39 2.23
C VAL A 80 6.95 5.85 1.92
N ILE A 81 8.09 6.08 1.25
CA ILE A 81 8.68 7.42 1.09
C ILE A 81 8.93 7.69 -0.38
N GLY A 82 8.16 8.62 -0.96
CA GLY A 82 8.23 8.91 -2.39
C GLY A 82 7.75 7.75 -3.26
N GLY A 83 8.01 7.85 -4.56
CA GLY A 83 7.59 6.84 -5.52
C GLY A 83 6.09 6.92 -5.83
N GLY A 84 5.53 5.82 -6.31
CA GLY A 84 4.14 5.79 -6.70
C GLY A 84 3.70 4.50 -7.37
N ALA A 85 2.41 4.40 -7.63
CA ALA A 85 1.82 3.26 -8.31
C ALA A 85 0.73 3.70 -9.27
N ARG A 86 0.49 2.92 -10.31
CA ARG A 86 -0.66 3.10 -11.19
C ARG A 86 -1.36 1.78 -11.53
N SER A 87 -2.58 1.90 -12.04
CA SER A 87 -3.37 0.78 -12.58
C SER A 87 -3.65 -0.32 -11.55
N ALA A 88 -4.02 0.06 -10.33
CA ALA A 88 -4.41 -0.91 -9.30
C ALA A 88 -5.93 -1.15 -9.35
N ASP A 89 -6.35 -2.33 -9.78
CA ASP A 89 -7.79 -2.63 -9.91
C ASP A 89 -8.53 -2.58 -8.58
N ASP A 90 -7.91 -3.05 -7.49
CA ASP A 90 -8.47 -2.95 -6.13
C ASP A 90 -7.59 -2.13 -5.18
N LYS A 91 -6.43 -2.62 -4.71
CA LYS A 91 -5.68 -1.94 -3.65
C LYS A 91 -4.24 -1.68 -4.08
N VAL A 92 -3.67 -0.57 -3.62
CA VAL A 92 -2.24 -0.28 -3.78
C VAL A 92 -1.47 -0.81 -2.57
N ILE A 93 -1.83 -0.37 -1.36
CA ILE A 93 -1.18 -0.77 -0.12
C ILE A 93 -2.18 -1.52 0.76
N GLN A 94 -1.88 -2.80 1.03
CA GLN A 94 -2.66 -3.66 1.89
C GLN A 94 -1.95 -3.88 3.23
N HIS A 95 -2.62 -3.51 4.31
CA HIS A 95 -2.10 -3.66 5.67
C HIS A 95 -2.86 -4.77 6.41
N ASN A 96 -2.26 -5.96 6.41
CA ASN A 96 -2.76 -7.18 7.05
C ASN A 96 -2.29 -7.29 8.52
N GLY A 97 -1.07 -6.85 8.80
CA GLY A 97 -0.37 -6.97 10.10
C GLY A 97 -0.85 -6.01 11.20
N LEU A 98 -0.15 -6.02 12.33
CA LEU A 98 -0.25 -4.99 13.37
C LEU A 98 0.70 -3.83 13.05
N GLY A 99 0.46 -2.66 13.63
CA GLY A 99 1.40 -1.54 13.65
C GLY A 99 0.94 -0.33 12.84
N THR A 100 1.91 0.42 12.35
CA THR A 100 1.71 1.71 11.66
C THR A 100 2.30 1.68 10.25
N VAL A 101 1.61 2.30 9.29
CA VAL A 101 2.14 2.57 7.96
C VAL A 101 2.21 4.08 7.74
N SER A 102 3.40 4.60 7.47
CA SER A 102 3.61 6.01 7.15
C SER A 102 3.87 6.16 5.66
N ILE A 103 3.01 6.91 4.96
CA ILE A 103 3.08 7.15 3.52
C ILE A 103 3.34 8.64 3.30
N GLU A 104 4.49 8.96 2.73
CA GLU A 104 4.92 10.34 2.52
C GLU A 104 5.34 10.57 1.07
N GLY A 105 4.81 11.62 0.42
CA GLY A 105 5.26 12.02 -0.92
C GLY A 105 4.88 11.05 -2.04
N PHE A 106 3.79 10.30 -1.88
CA PHE A 106 3.42 9.21 -2.80
C PHE A 106 2.48 9.67 -3.91
N TYR A 107 2.71 9.16 -5.14
CA TYR A 107 1.81 9.36 -6.28
C TYR A 107 0.98 8.10 -6.55
N ALA A 108 -0.33 8.25 -6.69
CA ALA A 108 -1.22 7.14 -7.05
C ALA A 108 -2.13 7.54 -8.22
N GLN A 109 -2.21 6.70 -9.25
CA GLN A 109 -3.05 6.95 -10.42
C GLN A 109 -3.89 5.72 -10.79
N ASP A 110 -5.15 5.93 -11.18
CA ASP A 110 -6.04 4.88 -11.72
C ASP A 110 -6.09 3.66 -10.77
N PHE A 111 -6.55 3.88 -9.55
CA PHE A 111 -6.53 2.88 -8.47
C PHE A 111 -7.91 2.67 -7.84
N GLY A 112 -8.20 1.50 -7.29
CA GLY A 112 -9.38 1.28 -6.44
C GLY A 112 -9.25 2.01 -5.10
N LYS A 113 -8.32 1.54 -4.25
CA LYS A 113 -8.04 1.99 -2.89
C LYS A 113 -6.54 2.22 -2.73
N LEU A 114 -6.11 3.41 -2.29
CA LEU A 114 -4.67 3.65 -2.08
C LEU A 114 -4.17 2.87 -0.85
N TYR A 115 -4.91 2.93 0.26
CA TYR A 115 -4.61 2.15 1.46
C TYR A 115 -5.84 1.40 1.94
N ARG A 116 -5.67 0.10 2.26
CA ARG A 116 -6.68 -0.72 2.92
C ARG A 116 -6.11 -1.40 4.16
N SER A 117 -6.74 -1.15 5.30
CA SER A 117 -6.63 -2.03 6.46
C SER A 117 -7.39 -3.31 6.18
N CYS A 118 -6.76 -4.48 6.30
CA CYS A 118 -7.42 -5.75 5.97
C CYS A 118 -8.71 -5.95 6.75
N GLY A 119 -9.84 -6.19 6.07
CA GLY A 119 -11.18 -6.28 6.68
C GLY A 119 -11.54 -7.66 7.27
N THR A 120 -10.71 -8.68 7.06
CA THR A 120 -10.96 -10.06 7.52
C THR A 120 -9.78 -10.64 8.30
N CYS A 121 -8.70 -9.89 8.49
CA CYS A 121 -7.50 -10.35 9.18
C CYS A 121 -7.60 -10.30 10.72
N GLY A 122 -8.82 -10.33 11.27
CA GLY A 122 -9.10 -10.29 12.69
C GLY A 122 -8.91 -8.92 13.35
N ASP A 123 -9.19 -8.89 14.65
CA ASP A 123 -9.17 -7.68 15.48
C ASP A 123 -7.73 -7.18 15.70
N LYS A 124 -7.37 -6.15 14.94
CA LYS A 124 -6.05 -5.53 14.94
C LYS A 124 -6.27 -4.03 14.77
N SER A 125 -5.84 -3.24 15.76
CA SER A 125 -5.78 -1.79 15.62
C SER A 125 -4.59 -1.39 14.76
N ARG A 126 -4.87 -0.86 13.57
CA ARG A 126 -3.88 -0.42 12.60
C ARG A 126 -3.89 1.10 12.48
N LYS A 127 -2.71 1.67 12.31
CA LYS A 127 -2.55 3.11 12.09
C LYS A 127 -2.00 3.37 10.72
N VAL A 128 -2.47 4.44 10.09
CA VAL A 128 -1.92 4.94 8.84
C VAL A 128 -1.81 6.46 8.86
N SER A 129 -0.68 6.98 8.36
CA SER A 129 -0.50 8.40 8.09
C SER A 129 -0.20 8.61 6.61
N LEU A 130 -0.93 9.52 5.96
CA LEU A 130 -0.68 9.94 4.57
C LEU A 130 -0.33 11.42 4.59
N THR A 131 0.86 11.75 4.08
CA THR A 131 1.35 13.14 3.98
C THR A 131 1.85 13.42 2.57
N ASN A 132 1.50 14.58 1.99
CA ASN A 132 1.97 15.00 0.67
C ASN A 132 1.63 14.00 -0.45
N VAL A 133 0.41 13.45 -0.45
CA VAL A 133 -0.02 12.45 -1.44
C VAL A 133 -0.76 13.12 -2.60
N LEU A 134 -0.40 12.74 -3.83
CA LEU A 134 -1.15 13.09 -5.03
C LEU A 134 -1.88 11.85 -5.57
N ALA A 135 -3.20 11.85 -5.45
CA ALA A 135 -4.08 10.81 -5.98
C ALA A 135 -4.80 11.31 -7.24
N VAL A 136 -4.76 10.51 -8.31
CA VAL A 136 -5.36 10.82 -9.60
C VAL A 136 -6.29 9.67 -10.02
N ASN A 137 -7.53 9.98 -10.38
CA ASN A 137 -8.50 9.01 -10.89
C ASN A 137 -8.71 7.78 -9.98
N GLY A 138 -8.76 7.96 -8.66
CA GLY A 138 -9.17 6.86 -7.78
C GLY A 138 -10.64 6.49 -8.00
N LYS A 139 -10.97 5.20 -7.85
CA LYS A 139 -12.30 4.64 -8.14
C LYS A 139 -13.14 4.40 -6.88
N VAL A 140 -12.52 4.07 -5.75
CA VAL A 140 -13.22 3.70 -4.51
C VAL A 140 -12.85 4.63 -3.36
N SER A 141 -11.61 4.62 -2.88
CA SER A 141 -11.23 5.40 -1.69
C SER A 141 -9.74 5.71 -1.61
N LEU A 142 -9.36 6.77 -0.89
CA LEU A 142 -7.95 6.99 -0.57
C LEU A 142 -7.50 6.06 0.57
N VAL A 143 -8.29 6.00 1.64
CA VAL A 143 -7.98 5.26 2.86
C VAL A 143 -9.26 4.56 3.32
N THR A 144 -9.19 3.26 3.57
CA THR A 144 -10.28 2.49 4.19
C THR A 144 -9.79 1.75 5.43
N VAL A 145 -10.31 2.20 6.58
CA VAL A 145 -10.01 1.71 7.93
C VAL A 145 -11.21 0.97 8.54
N ASN A 146 -10.95 0.10 9.52
CA ASN A 146 -11.99 -0.66 10.23
C ASN A 146 -12.28 0.00 11.59
N LYS A 147 -13.38 0.75 11.68
CA LYS A 147 -13.78 1.46 12.92
C LYS A 147 -13.88 0.53 14.13
N ASN A 148 -14.46 -0.64 13.90
CA ASN A 148 -14.73 -1.66 14.91
C ASN A 148 -13.45 -2.23 15.55
N TRP A 149 -12.29 -2.07 14.93
CA TRP A 149 -11.00 -2.52 15.47
C TRP A 149 -10.11 -1.36 15.94
N GLY A 150 -10.68 -0.15 16.02
CA GLY A 150 -9.96 1.03 16.50
C GLY A 150 -8.84 1.48 15.55
N ASP A 151 -8.98 1.21 14.26
CA ASP A 151 -8.05 1.72 13.25
C ASP A 151 -8.07 3.26 13.22
N GLN A 152 -6.92 3.86 12.94
CA GLN A 152 -6.75 5.32 12.89
C GLN A 152 -6.08 5.75 11.59
N ALA A 153 -6.57 6.83 11.01
CA ALA A 153 -6.00 7.44 9.82
C ALA A 153 -5.76 8.94 10.05
N THR A 154 -4.54 9.38 9.72
CA THR A 154 -4.16 10.80 9.71
C THR A 154 -3.81 11.21 8.28
N LEU A 155 -4.45 12.25 7.77
CA LEU A 155 -4.27 12.72 6.40
C LEU A 155 -3.85 14.19 6.43
N GLN A 156 -2.73 14.51 5.77
CA GLN A 156 -2.19 15.85 5.69
C GLN A 156 -1.72 16.16 4.26
N ASN A 157 -2.06 17.35 3.75
CA ASN A 157 -1.68 17.81 2.41
C ASN A 157 -1.96 16.77 1.31
N ILE A 158 -3.24 16.37 1.20
CA ILE A 158 -3.71 15.42 0.19
C ILE A 158 -4.27 16.18 -1.01
N LYS A 159 -3.79 15.85 -2.21
CA LYS A 159 -4.31 16.40 -3.46
C LYS A 159 -4.97 15.30 -4.27
N ILE A 160 -6.25 15.50 -4.62
CA ILE A 160 -7.02 14.57 -5.47
C ILE A 160 -7.32 15.26 -6.80
N LYS A 161 -7.16 14.54 -7.91
CA LYS A 161 -7.54 14.97 -9.27
C LYS A 161 -8.35 13.87 -9.96
N GLY A 162 -9.25 14.24 -10.86
CA GLY A 162 -9.99 13.29 -11.70
C GLY A 162 -11.29 12.77 -11.09
N LYS A 163 -11.74 11.58 -11.51
CA LYS A 163 -13.02 10.99 -11.04
C LYS A 163 -13.01 10.80 -9.51
N LYS A 164 -14.19 10.97 -8.92
CA LYS A 164 -14.44 11.18 -7.48
C LYS A 164 -13.86 10.05 -6.62
N VAL A 165 -12.99 10.40 -5.67
CA VAL A 165 -12.49 9.50 -4.61
C VAL A 165 -13.20 9.88 -3.32
N ASP A 166 -13.93 8.94 -2.70
CA ASP A 166 -14.55 9.17 -1.39
C ASP A 166 -13.57 8.84 -0.26
N TYR A 167 -13.65 9.59 0.84
CA TYR A 167 -13.05 9.17 2.11
C TYR A 167 -14.12 8.37 2.87
N SER A 168 -13.99 7.05 3.00
CA SER A 168 -14.89 6.27 3.85
C SER A 168 -14.44 6.39 5.30
N THR A 169 -15.06 7.26 6.10
CA THR A 169 -14.56 7.60 7.44
C THR A 169 -15.55 7.33 8.56
N SER A 170 -15.01 6.92 9.69
CA SER A 170 -15.54 7.31 11.00
C SER A 170 -14.52 7.99 11.92
N THR A 171 -13.26 8.12 11.49
CA THR A 171 -12.19 8.76 12.27
C THR A 171 -11.07 9.21 11.33
N ILE A 172 -11.33 10.28 10.58
CA ILE A 172 -10.26 11.03 9.90
C ILE A 172 -10.08 12.33 10.69
N SER A 173 -8.89 12.53 11.23
CA SER A 173 -8.45 13.84 11.73
C SER A 173 -7.74 14.56 10.59
N TYR A 174 -8.27 15.72 10.21
CA TYR A 174 -7.60 16.65 9.31
C TYR A 174 -6.68 17.55 10.16
N ALA A 175 -5.41 17.64 9.77
CA ALA A 175 -4.43 18.56 10.36
C ALA A 175 -3.75 19.36 9.25
#